data_AF-A0AAW0P6J3-F1
#
_entry.id   AF-A0AAW0P6J3-F1
#
_cell.length_a   1.000
_cell.length_b   1.000
_cell.length_c   1.000
_cell.angle_alpha   90.00
_cell.angle_beta   90.00
_cell.angle_gamma   90.00
#
_symmetry.space_group_name_H-M   'P 1'
#
loop_
_entity.id
_entity.type
_entity.pdbx_description
1 polymer ?
#
loop_
_entity_poly.entity_id
_entity_poly.type
_entity_poly.pdbx_seq_one_letter_code
_entity_poly.pdbx_strand_id
1 'polypeptide(L)'
;MWGHATELLLDLPMEDGVVIPDPWHYLHRMSFYRMIIASTNPFMTSMGPGENQSPVWGLPLQLGWMLTSGRLADPTGSTTCGAQGGDTADMCISPSSWWSCVNYFSSALPFLSAAKQRFMGDGVLVRLQIPAGVQGYCTDYDSCKAAHPDAMNNWDAFYQGLKESVTSPLPENEKKDAILGLYWKAQASSTAAASTSCVAKMDSYSGVEKSFASSWLNAGEYVAASYFQSSLELASQFMTPLPGRILKDDDSPPNIPT
;
A
#
# COMPACT_ATOMS: atom_id res chain seq x y z
N MET A 1 -7.56 -12.41 -7.60
CA MET A 1 -7.89 -12.56 -6.17
C MET A 1 -8.64 -11.37 -5.55
N TRP A 2 -8.85 -10.25 -6.27
CA TRP A 2 -9.60 -9.09 -5.75
C TRP A 2 -10.94 -9.45 -5.10
N GLY A 3 -11.74 -10.29 -5.75
CA GLY A 3 -13.04 -10.74 -5.23
C GLY A 3 -12.98 -11.54 -3.91
N HIS A 4 -11.81 -12.03 -3.50
CA HIS A 4 -11.61 -12.74 -2.23
C HIS A 4 -11.14 -11.83 -1.09
N ALA A 5 -10.69 -10.61 -1.39
CA ALA A 5 -10.43 -9.60 -0.36
C ALA A 5 -11.77 -9.04 0.14
N THR A 6 -11.90 -8.71 1.42
CA THR A 6 -13.15 -8.13 1.95
C THR A 6 -13.19 -6.61 1.78
N GLU A 7 -14.39 -6.06 1.67
CA GLU A 7 -14.70 -4.63 1.76
C GLU A 7 -15.27 -4.21 3.12
N LEU A 8 -15.48 -5.16 4.03
CA LEU A 8 -16.05 -4.93 5.35
C LEU A 8 -15.04 -5.27 6.45
N LEU A 9 -14.83 -4.31 7.36
CA LEU A 9 -13.87 -4.45 8.45
C LEU A 9 -14.22 -5.61 9.39
N LEU A 10 -15.51 -5.92 9.56
CA LEU A 10 -16.00 -6.98 10.45
C LEU A 10 -15.82 -8.39 9.89
N ASP A 11 -15.46 -8.54 8.62
CA ASP A 11 -15.12 -9.84 8.03
C ASP A 11 -13.67 -10.26 8.36
N LEU A 12 -12.89 -9.35 8.96
CA LEU A 12 -11.53 -9.65 9.41
C LEU A 12 -11.53 -10.27 10.82
N PRO A 13 -10.48 -11.02 11.19
CA PRO A 13 -10.35 -11.60 12.52
C PRO A 13 -10.48 -10.56 13.64
N MET A 14 -11.13 -10.92 14.74
CA MET A 14 -11.37 -10.06 15.89
C MET A 14 -11.06 -10.81 17.20
N GLU A 15 -10.45 -10.10 18.15
CA GLU A 15 -10.15 -10.59 19.51
C GLU A 15 -10.51 -9.48 20.51
N ASP A 16 -11.32 -9.80 21.52
CA ASP A 16 -11.76 -8.87 22.57
C ASP A 16 -12.28 -7.50 22.06
N GLY A 17 -13.02 -7.52 20.94
CA GLY A 17 -13.57 -6.31 20.32
C GLY A 17 -12.57 -5.47 19.53
N VAL A 18 -11.34 -5.96 19.34
CA VAL A 18 -10.30 -5.36 18.51
C VAL A 18 -10.16 -6.16 17.23
N VAL A 19 -10.23 -5.48 16.08
CA VAL A 19 -9.97 -6.11 14.78
C VAL A 19 -8.47 -6.32 14.63
N ILE A 20 -8.07 -7.56 14.37
CA ILE A 20 -6.68 -8.01 14.35
C ILE A 20 -6.28 -8.59 13.00
N PRO A 21 -6.28 -7.79 11.92
CA PRO A 21 -5.93 -8.32 10.62
C PRO A 21 -4.43 -8.62 10.55
N ASP A 22 -4.10 -9.66 9.81
CA ASP A 22 -2.72 -10.06 9.53
C ASP A 22 -2.19 -9.36 8.27
N PRO A 23 -1.40 -8.27 8.37
CA PRO A 23 -0.84 -7.63 7.19
C PRO A 23 0.22 -8.50 6.50
N TRP A 24 0.64 -9.63 7.08
CA TRP A 24 1.60 -10.56 6.49
C TRP A 24 0.90 -11.66 5.67
N HIS A 25 -0.42 -11.58 5.54
CA HIS A 25 -1.21 -12.39 4.63
C HIS A 25 -1.74 -11.54 3.47
N TYR A 26 -1.52 -11.98 2.23
CA TYR A 26 -1.83 -11.22 1.02
C TYR A 26 -3.29 -10.76 0.95
N LEU A 27 -4.25 -11.63 1.24
CA LEU A 27 -5.68 -11.28 1.16
C LEU A 27 -6.08 -10.25 2.20
N HIS A 28 -5.51 -10.28 3.40
CA HIS A 28 -5.78 -9.27 4.44
C HIS A 28 -5.18 -7.93 4.02
N ARG A 29 -3.93 -7.92 3.55
CA ARG A 29 -3.29 -6.68 3.06
C ARG A 29 -4.03 -6.10 1.84
N MET A 30 -4.53 -6.96 0.94
CA MET A 30 -5.38 -6.53 -0.18
C MET A 30 -6.71 -5.94 0.31
N SER A 31 -7.29 -6.53 1.37
CA SER A 31 -8.54 -6.04 1.97
C SER A 31 -8.40 -4.63 2.54
N PHE A 32 -7.21 -4.22 2.99
CA PHE A 32 -6.96 -2.84 3.43
C PHE A 32 -7.28 -1.84 2.31
N TYR A 33 -6.77 -2.10 1.11
CA TYR A 33 -7.02 -1.25 -0.05
C TYR A 33 -8.48 -1.28 -0.49
N ARG A 34 -9.09 -2.47 -0.52
CA ARG A 34 -10.49 -2.63 -0.89
C ARG A 34 -11.42 -1.87 0.06
N MET A 35 -11.18 -1.96 1.37
CA MET A 35 -11.93 -1.20 2.37
C MET A 35 -11.71 0.31 2.25
N ILE A 36 -10.48 0.78 2.02
CA ILE A 36 -10.21 2.22 1.80
C ILE A 36 -10.97 2.72 0.57
N ILE A 37 -10.90 2.00 -0.56
CA ILE A 37 -11.60 2.37 -1.79
C ILE A 37 -13.12 2.43 -1.55
N ALA A 38 -13.70 1.38 -0.97
CA ALA A 38 -15.13 1.30 -0.71
C ALA A 38 -15.61 2.40 0.25
N SER A 39 -14.89 2.62 1.36
CA SER A 39 -15.28 3.59 2.39
C SER A 39 -15.09 5.05 1.96
N THR A 40 -14.13 5.32 1.08
CA THR A 40 -13.88 6.68 0.59
C THR A 40 -14.68 7.06 -0.65
N ASN A 41 -15.23 6.08 -1.38
CA ASN A 41 -16.01 6.30 -2.60
C ASN A 41 -17.13 7.36 -2.46
N PRO A 42 -17.93 7.42 -1.37
CA PRO A 42 -18.94 8.46 -1.19
C PRO A 42 -18.40 9.90 -1.13
N PHE A 43 -17.11 10.07 -0.87
CA PHE A 43 -16.42 11.36 -0.73
C PHE A 43 -15.59 11.74 -1.97
N MET A 44 -15.61 10.91 -3.02
CA MET A 44 -14.72 11.06 -4.18
C MET A 44 -15.45 11.46 -5.47
N THR A 45 -16.57 12.17 -5.36
CA THR A 45 -17.36 12.59 -6.54
C THR A 45 -16.54 13.41 -7.55
N SER A 46 -15.59 14.22 -7.07
CA SER A 46 -14.70 15.03 -7.90
C SER A 46 -13.69 14.22 -8.74
N MET A 47 -13.49 12.95 -8.41
CA MET A 47 -12.60 12.04 -9.15
C MET A 47 -13.27 11.47 -10.40
N GLY A 48 -14.60 11.43 -10.42
CA GLY A 48 -15.42 10.84 -11.47
C GLY A 48 -16.36 9.75 -10.93
N PRO A 49 -17.06 9.04 -11.83
CA PRO A 49 -18.11 8.11 -11.44
C PRO A 49 -17.55 6.80 -10.88
N GLY A 50 -17.88 6.54 -9.61
CA GLY A 50 -17.69 5.25 -8.96
C GLY A 50 -16.26 4.94 -8.49
N GLU A 51 -16.10 3.79 -7.86
CA GLU A 51 -14.89 3.43 -7.14
C GLU A 51 -13.66 3.29 -8.04
N ASN A 52 -13.85 2.96 -9.32
CA ASN A 52 -12.77 2.83 -10.30
C ASN A 52 -11.97 4.12 -10.52
N GLN A 53 -12.54 5.27 -10.13
CA GLN A 53 -11.88 6.58 -10.23
C GLN A 53 -11.03 6.92 -9.01
N SER A 54 -11.08 6.12 -7.95
CA SER A 54 -10.29 6.35 -6.74
C SER A 54 -8.79 6.42 -7.07
N PRO A 55 -8.04 7.41 -6.55
CA PRO A 55 -6.58 7.46 -6.70
C PRO A 55 -5.86 6.37 -5.89
N VAL A 56 -6.58 5.56 -5.12
CA VAL A 56 -5.97 4.50 -4.30
C VAL A 56 -5.64 3.27 -5.14
N TRP A 57 -6.23 3.09 -6.33
CA TRP A 57 -6.08 1.88 -7.18
C TRP A 57 -4.64 1.54 -7.58
N GLY A 58 -3.74 2.53 -7.64
CA GLY A 58 -2.31 2.27 -7.83
C GLY A 58 -1.73 1.29 -6.81
N LEU A 59 -2.16 1.36 -5.54
CA LEU A 59 -1.60 0.58 -4.44
C LEU A 59 -1.98 -0.92 -4.48
N PRO A 60 -3.26 -1.33 -4.63
CA PRO A 60 -3.61 -2.75 -4.76
C PRO A 60 -3.07 -3.36 -6.06
N LEU A 61 -2.99 -2.61 -7.15
CA LEU A 61 -2.38 -3.10 -8.39
C LEU A 61 -0.88 -3.36 -8.21
N GLN A 62 -0.17 -2.47 -7.51
CA GLN A 62 1.23 -2.69 -7.13
C GLN A 62 1.39 -3.92 -6.23
N LEU A 63 0.53 -4.10 -5.22
CA LEU A 63 0.56 -5.30 -4.37
C LEU A 63 0.35 -6.58 -5.20
N GLY A 64 -0.58 -6.55 -6.17
CA GLY A 64 -0.80 -7.65 -7.12
C GLY A 64 0.44 -7.97 -7.95
N TRP A 65 1.09 -6.96 -8.52
CA TRP A 65 2.35 -7.13 -9.25
C TRP A 65 3.48 -7.66 -8.36
N MET A 66 3.60 -7.20 -7.12
CA MET A 66 4.63 -7.69 -6.19
C MET A 66 4.41 -9.18 -5.86
N LEU A 67 3.15 -9.62 -5.73
CA LEU A 67 2.85 -11.02 -5.54
C LEU A 67 3.26 -11.85 -6.76
N THR A 68 2.77 -11.48 -7.95
CA THR A 68 2.99 -12.29 -9.17
C THR A 68 4.44 -12.32 -9.63
N SER A 69 5.21 -11.29 -9.30
CA SER A 69 6.65 -11.23 -9.62
C SER A 69 7.57 -11.85 -8.56
N GLY A 70 7.02 -12.38 -7.47
CA GLY A 70 7.78 -13.00 -6.38
C GLY A 70 8.42 -12.01 -5.41
N ARG A 71 8.14 -10.71 -5.54
CA ARG A 71 8.72 -9.65 -4.70
C ARG A 71 8.22 -9.68 -3.26
N LEU A 72 7.07 -10.29 -2.98
CA LEU A 72 6.58 -10.48 -1.61
C LEU A 72 7.22 -11.67 -0.87
N ALA A 73 7.90 -12.57 -1.58
CA ALA A 73 8.53 -13.76 -1.01
C ALA A 73 9.77 -13.44 -0.18
N ASP A 74 10.23 -14.39 0.64
CA ASP A 74 11.47 -14.28 1.39
C ASP A 74 12.70 -14.30 0.46
N PRO A 75 13.44 -13.18 0.32
CA PRO A 75 14.59 -13.13 -0.58
C PRO A 75 15.84 -13.81 0.03
N THR A 76 15.82 -14.16 1.31
CA THR A 76 17.00 -14.70 2.02
C THR A 76 17.15 -16.21 1.87
N GLY A 77 16.08 -16.91 1.47
CA GLY A 77 16.01 -18.37 1.49
C GLY A 77 15.91 -19.00 2.89
N SER A 78 15.74 -18.18 3.94
CA SER A 78 15.65 -18.67 5.33
C SER A 78 14.29 -19.32 5.64
N THR A 79 13.26 -18.96 4.88
CA THR A 79 11.90 -19.48 5.00
C THR A 79 11.30 -19.81 3.63
N THR A 80 10.16 -20.51 3.62
CA THR A 80 9.37 -20.77 2.40
C THR A 80 8.24 -19.76 2.19
N CYS A 81 8.23 -18.63 2.91
CA CYS A 81 7.18 -17.62 2.81
C CYS A 81 7.16 -17.00 1.41
N GLY A 82 6.01 -17.08 0.72
CA GLY A 82 5.79 -16.56 -0.63
C GLY A 82 6.47 -17.39 -1.73
N ALA A 83 7.09 -18.52 -1.41
CA ALA A 83 7.65 -19.43 -2.40
C ALA A 83 6.53 -20.25 -3.05
N GLN A 84 6.52 -20.33 -4.39
CA GLN A 84 5.53 -21.10 -5.14
C GLN A 84 5.61 -22.59 -4.76
N GLY A 85 4.55 -23.14 -4.15
CA GLY A 85 4.51 -24.57 -3.82
C GLY A 85 3.56 -25.03 -2.72
N GLY A 86 2.68 -24.17 -2.18
CA GLY A 86 1.67 -24.61 -1.23
C GLY A 86 0.62 -23.55 -0.89
N ASP A 87 -0.64 -23.99 -0.73
CA ASP A 87 -1.82 -23.12 -0.63
C ASP A 87 -1.72 -21.97 0.40
N THR A 88 -0.96 -22.16 1.49
CA THR A 88 -0.72 -21.13 2.53
C THR A 88 0.65 -20.46 2.44
N ALA A 89 1.64 -21.09 1.81
CA ALA A 89 2.96 -20.49 1.56
C ALA A 89 2.86 -19.40 0.49
N ASP A 90 1.98 -19.59 -0.50
CA ASP A 90 1.80 -18.69 -1.64
C ASP A 90 1.19 -17.32 -1.25
N MET A 91 0.45 -17.24 -0.14
CA MET A 91 -0.20 -16.00 0.34
C MET A 91 0.58 -15.30 1.45
N CYS A 92 1.70 -15.87 1.88
CA CYS A 92 2.57 -15.28 2.88
C CYS A 92 3.36 -14.09 2.30
N ILE A 93 3.36 -12.97 3.00
CA ILE A 93 4.15 -11.78 2.70
C ILE A 93 5.35 -11.75 3.66
N SER A 94 6.55 -11.90 3.12
CA SER A 94 7.76 -12.02 3.93
C SER A 94 8.14 -10.68 4.57
N PRO A 95 8.35 -10.63 5.90
CA PRO A 95 8.91 -9.45 6.57
C PRO A 95 10.37 -9.20 6.19
N SER A 96 11.06 -10.17 5.59
CA SER A 96 12.44 -10.02 5.11
C SER A 96 12.53 -9.36 3.73
N SER A 97 11.44 -9.29 2.98
CA SER A 97 11.41 -8.61 1.68
C SER A 97 11.41 -7.10 1.83
N TRP A 98 12.24 -6.44 1.02
CA TRP A 98 12.25 -4.98 0.91
C TRP A 98 10.93 -4.46 0.34
N TRP A 99 10.42 -5.10 -0.72
CA TRP A 99 9.15 -4.75 -1.35
C TRP A 99 7.97 -4.91 -0.40
N SER A 100 7.93 -6.00 0.36
CA SER A 100 6.94 -6.22 1.42
C SER A 100 7.00 -5.16 2.51
N CYS A 101 8.22 -4.75 2.87
CA CYS A 101 8.45 -3.68 3.84
C CYS A 101 7.93 -2.34 3.32
N VAL A 102 8.31 -1.91 2.11
CA VAL A 102 7.81 -0.65 1.52
C VAL A 102 6.29 -0.65 1.38
N ASN A 103 5.74 -1.75 0.87
CA ASN A 103 4.29 -1.86 0.73
C ASN A 103 3.55 -1.87 2.07
N TYR A 104 4.19 -2.29 3.17
CA TYR A 104 3.59 -2.18 4.51
C TYR A 104 3.23 -0.72 4.83
N PHE A 105 4.14 0.21 4.57
CA PHE A 105 3.90 1.63 4.83
C PHE A 105 2.77 2.18 3.96
N SER A 106 2.71 1.77 2.69
CA SER A 106 1.64 2.18 1.78
C SER A 106 0.33 1.40 1.95
N SER A 107 0.24 0.42 2.86
CA SER A 107 -1.01 -0.33 3.14
C SER A 107 -1.49 -0.09 4.56
N ALA A 108 -0.65 -0.36 5.56
CA ALA A 108 -0.98 -0.29 6.98
C ALA A 108 -1.27 1.15 7.44
N LEU A 109 -0.43 2.12 7.06
CA LEU A 109 -0.60 3.51 7.50
C LEU A 109 -1.92 4.13 6.99
N PRO A 110 -2.23 4.11 5.68
CA PRO A 110 -3.51 4.63 5.21
C PRO A 110 -4.70 3.89 5.82
N PHE A 111 -4.60 2.57 6.04
CA PHE A 111 -5.67 1.77 6.63
C PHE A 111 -5.95 2.15 8.10
N LEU A 112 -4.89 2.23 8.92
CA LEU A 112 -5.01 2.62 10.33
C LEU A 112 -5.52 4.06 10.48
N SER A 113 -5.08 4.97 9.61
CA SER A 113 -5.61 6.34 9.59
C SER A 113 -7.08 6.36 9.16
N ALA A 114 -7.50 5.61 8.13
CA ALA A 114 -8.92 5.52 7.74
C ALA A 114 -9.81 5.05 8.91
N ALA A 115 -9.38 4.00 9.62
CA ALA A 115 -10.08 3.49 10.80
C ALA A 115 -10.18 4.56 11.90
N LYS A 116 -9.08 5.25 12.23
CA LYS A 116 -9.07 6.35 13.20
C LYS A 116 -9.98 7.51 12.80
N GLN A 117 -10.03 7.82 11.51
CA GLN A 117 -10.87 8.86 10.91
C GLN A 117 -12.31 8.38 10.68
N ARG A 118 -12.68 7.18 11.17
CA ARG A 118 -14.05 6.63 11.18
C ARG A 118 -14.63 6.33 9.80
N PHE A 119 -13.77 6.15 8.80
CA PHE A 119 -14.22 5.70 7.48
C PHE A 119 -14.69 4.23 7.50
N MET A 120 -14.26 3.46 8.50
CA MET A 120 -14.58 2.02 8.62
C MET A 120 -15.56 1.72 9.76
N GLY A 121 -16.32 2.73 10.20
CA GLY A 121 -17.26 2.64 11.32
C GLY A 121 -16.81 3.43 12.55
N ASP A 122 -17.77 3.78 13.40
CA ASP A 122 -17.51 4.51 14.64
C ASP A 122 -16.89 3.60 15.71
N GLY A 123 -15.81 4.08 16.34
CA GLY A 123 -15.24 3.45 17.54
C GLY A 123 -14.51 2.12 17.31
N VAL A 124 -14.21 1.76 16.06
CA VAL A 124 -13.50 0.50 15.79
C VAL A 124 -12.04 0.59 16.21
N LEU A 125 -11.59 -0.40 16.99
CA LEU A 125 -10.21 -0.58 17.38
C LEU A 125 -9.54 -1.56 16.43
N VAL A 126 -8.36 -1.19 15.94
CA VAL A 126 -7.58 -1.99 14.99
C VAL A 126 -6.16 -2.16 15.52
N ARG A 127 -5.67 -3.41 15.54
CA ARG A 127 -4.29 -3.76 15.86
C ARG A 127 -3.78 -4.82 14.89
N LEU A 128 -2.82 -4.46 14.05
CA LEU A 128 -2.21 -5.35 13.07
C LEU A 128 -1.37 -6.43 13.75
N GLN A 129 -1.45 -7.65 13.22
CA GLN A 129 -0.60 -8.76 13.70
C GLN A 129 0.87 -8.55 13.26
N ILE A 130 1.80 -9.11 14.05
CA ILE A 130 3.23 -9.19 13.73
C ILE A 130 3.70 -10.63 13.94
N PRO A 131 4.46 -11.24 13.00
CA PRO A 131 5.01 -12.57 13.17
C PRO A 131 6.03 -12.60 14.29
N ALA A 132 6.14 -13.72 14.98
CA ALA A 132 7.11 -13.88 16.06
C ALA A 132 8.54 -13.53 15.60
N GLY A 133 9.25 -12.73 16.39
CA GLY A 133 10.63 -12.32 16.11
C GLY A 133 10.77 -11.15 15.13
N VAL A 134 9.69 -10.71 14.49
CA VAL A 134 9.70 -9.50 13.64
C VAL A 134 9.58 -8.25 14.51
N GLN A 135 10.44 -7.27 14.26
CA GLN A 135 10.46 -5.98 14.95
C GLN A 135 10.50 -4.83 13.94
N GLY A 136 10.32 -3.59 14.41
CA GLY A 136 10.47 -2.38 13.60
C GLY A 136 9.22 -1.98 12.80
N TYR A 137 8.09 -2.66 13.00
CA TYR A 137 6.79 -2.29 12.43
C TYR A 137 5.85 -1.81 13.53
N CYS A 138 5.20 -0.68 13.30
CA CYS A 138 4.09 -0.21 14.15
C CYS A 138 2.81 -0.98 13.83
N THR A 139 1.92 -1.19 14.79
CA THR A 139 0.76 -2.11 14.64
C THR A 139 -0.60 -1.47 14.87
N ASP A 140 -0.64 -0.30 15.46
CA ASP A 140 -1.88 0.43 15.68
C ASP A 140 -1.67 1.91 15.34
N TYR A 141 -2.76 2.67 15.30
CA TYR A 141 -2.70 4.07 14.92
C TYR A 141 -1.71 4.86 15.80
N ASP A 142 -1.74 4.67 17.12
CA ASP A 142 -0.94 5.48 18.05
C ASP A 142 0.55 5.14 17.95
N SER A 143 0.91 3.85 17.86
CA SER A 143 2.30 3.42 17.62
C SER A 143 2.82 3.88 16.25
N CYS A 144 1.98 3.82 15.21
CA CYS A 144 2.36 4.30 13.89
C CYS A 144 2.51 5.82 13.84
N LYS A 145 1.65 6.54 14.55
CA LYS A 145 1.73 8.00 14.70
C LYS A 145 3.01 8.40 15.43
N ALA A 146 3.39 7.67 16.47
CA ALA A 146 4.62 7.93 17.21
C ALA A 146 5.87 7.64 16.38
N ALA A 147 5.89 6.54 15.62
CA ALA A 147 7.04 6.13 14.82
C ALA A 147 7.19 6.93 13.51
N HIS A 148 6.08 7.28 12.86
CA HIS A 148 6.04 7.92 11.54
C HIS A 148 5.04 9.08 11.51
N PRO A 149 5.25 10.13 12.32
CA PRO A 149 4.27 11.19 12.53
C PRO A 149 3.88 11.91 11.23
N ASP A 150 4.84 12.20 10.36
CA ASP A 150 4.59 12.92 9.10
C ASP A 150 3.68 12.12 8.16
N ALA A 151 3.96 10.83 7.96
CA ALA A 151 3.14 9.96 7.12
C ALA A 151 1.72 9.83 7.68
N MET A 152 1.58 9.58 8.98
CA MET A 152 0.26 9.47 9.62
C MET A 152 -0.51 10.80 9.61
N ASN A 153 0.16 11.94 9.88
CA ASN A 153 -0.46 13.26 9.79
C ASN A 153 -0.97 13.56 8.38
N ASN A 154 -0.20 13.23 7.35
CA ASN A 154 -0.62 13.48 5.98
C ASN A 154 -1.76 12.55 5.56
N TRP A 155 -1.80 11.29 6.02
CA TRP A 155 -2.98 10.44 5.82
C TRP A 155 -4.22 10.97 6.54
N ASP A 156 -4.08 11.44 7.78
CA ASP A 156 -5.19 12.09 8.50
C ASP A 156 -5.72 13.30 7.73
N ALA A 157 -4.81 14.14 7.21
CA ALA A 157 -5.16 15.30 6.41
C ALA A 157 -5.87 14.92 5.11
N PHE A 158 -5.46 13.84 4.44
CA PHE A 158 -6.16 13.31 3.27
C PHE A 158 -7.61 12.93 3.58
N TYR A 159 -7.84 12.16 4.65
CA TYR A 159 -9.19 11.74 5.06
C TYR A 159 -10.06 12.91 5.55
N GLN A 160 -9.46 13.90 6.22
CA GLN A 160 -10.15 15.14 6.59
C GLN A 160 -10.53 15.96 5.35
N GLY A 161 -9.59 16.13 4.42
CA GLY A 161 -9.83 16.83 3.16
C GLY A 161 -10.93 16.20 2.31
N LEU A 162 -11.06 14.86 2.32
CA LEU A 162 -12.19 14.16 1.70
C LEU A 162 -13.53 14.61 2.28
N LYS A 163 -13.67 14.65 3.62
CA LYS A 163 -14.90 15.10 4.29
C LYS A 163 -15.21 16.57 3.98
N GLU A 164 -14.21 17.43 4.04
CA GLU A 164 -14.37 18.86 3.77
C GLU A 164 -14.76 19.14 2.31
N SER A 165 -14.25 18.34 1.37
CA SER A 165 -14.53 18.50 -0.05
C SER A 165 -16.01 18.34 -0.41
N VAL A 166 -16.75 17.51 0.33
CA VAL A 166 -18.19 17.24 0.11
C VAL A 166 -19.02 18.52 0.27
N THR A 167 -18.68 19.34 1.26
CA THR A 167 -19.39 20.60 1.54
C THR A 167 -18.72 21.83 0.91
N SER A 168 -17.58 21.64 0.25
CA SER A 168 -16.80 22.74 -0.31
C SER A 168 -17.51 23.38 -1.52
N PRO A 169 -17.57 24.72 -1.62
CA PRO A 169 -18.16 25.42 -2.75
C PRO A 169 -17.22 25.49 -3.97
N LEU A 170 -16.01 24.95 -3.88
CA LEU A 170 -15.02 25.01 -4.96
C LEU A 170 -15.48 24.24 -6.20
N PRO A 171 -15.02 24.62 -7.40
CA PRO A 171 -15.18 23.83 -8.61
C PRO A 171 -14.63 22.41 -8.45
N GLU A 172 -15.23 21.42 -9.13
CA GLU A 172 -14.84 20.00 -9.01
C GLU A 172 -13.37 19.76 -9.41
N ASN A 173 -12.83 20.51 -10.38
CA ASN A 173 -11.42 20.41 -10.76
C ASN A 173 -10.48 20.88 -9.64
N GLU A 174 -10.85 21.90 -8.87
CA GLU A 174 -10.04 22.38 -7.73
C GLU A 174 -10.15 21.41 -6.55
N LYS A 175 -11.34 20.85 -6.29
CA LYS A 175 -11.50 19.78 -5.30
C LYS A 175 -10.65 18.56 -5.65
N LYS A 176 -10.67 18.16 -6.92
CA LYS A 176 -9.89 17.04 -7.43
C LYS A 176 -8.39 17.28 -7.20
N ASP A 177 -7.89 18.44 -7.62
CA ASP A 177 -6.48 18.81 -7.44
C ASP A 177 -6.06 18.80 -5.97
N ALA A 178 -6.86 19.42 -5.09
CA ALA A 178 -6.60 19.46 -3.65
C ALA A 178 -6.56 18.05 -3.01
N ILE A 179 -7.52 17.18 -3.33
CA ILE A 179 -7.56 15.81 -2.81
C ILE A 179 -6.37 14.99 -3.34
N LEU A 180 -6.03 15.11 -4.62
CA LEU A 180 -4.88 14.41 -5.20
C LEU A 180 -3.57 14.89 -4.57
N GLY A 181 -3.44 16.19 -4.31
CA GLY A 181 -2.30 16.75 -3.59
C GLY A 181 -2.15 16.19 -2.18
N LEU A 182 -3.24 16.09 -1.42
CA LEU A 182 -3.24 15.47 -0.09
C LEU A 182 -2.87 13.97 -0.16
N TYR A 183 -3.46 13.23 -1.10
CA TYR A 183 -3.17 11.82 -1.32
C TYR A 183 -1.68 11.59 -1.62
N TRP A 184 -1.13 12.31 -2.59
CA TRP A 184 0.26 12.15 -3.01
C TRP A 184 1.25 12.63 -1.96
N LYS A 185 0.91 13.66 -1.19
CA LYS A 185 1.71 14.06 -0.03
C LYS A 185 1.77 12.95 1.02
N ALA A 186 0.64 12.32 1.34
CA ALA A 186 0.59 11.22 2.29
C ALA A 186 1.36 9.99 1.80
N GLN A 187 1.21 9.65 0.52
CA GLN A 187 1.92 8.53 -0.06
C GLN A 187 3.43 8.80 -0.17
N ALA A 188 3.86 9.99 -0.57
CA ALA A 188 5.27 10.36 -0.61
C ALA A 188 5.92 10.29 0.78
N SER A 189 5.23 10.77 1.83
CA SER A 189 5.72 10.63 3.21
C SER A 189 5.78 9.17 3.68
N SER A 190 4.84 8.32 3.25
CA SER A 190 4.87 6.89 3.56
C SER A 190 6.06 6.20 2.89
N THR A 191 6.31 6.52 1.61
CA THR A 191 7.48 6.05 0.87
C THR A 191 8.78 6.53 1.49
N ALA A 192 8.88 7.79 1.91
CA ALA A 192 10.07 8.32 2.58
C ALA A 192 10.35 7.58 3.91
N ALA A 193 9.32 7.36 4.74
CA ALA A 193 9.44 6.59 5.98
C ALA A 193 9.89 5.14 5.72
N ALA A 194 9.35 4.52 4.66
CA ALA A 194 9.74 3.19 4.22
C ALA A 194 11.20 3.14 3.74
N SER A 195 11.64 4.09 2.91
CA SER A 195 13.01 4.12 2.37
C SER A 195 14.06 4.12 3.48
N THR A 196 13.79 4.79 4.61
CA THR A 196 14.67 4.73 5.78
C THR A 196 14.52 3.41 6.55
N SER A 197 13.29 2.98 6.84
CA SER A 197 13.02 1.83 7.72
C SER A 197 13.37 0.49 7.07
N CYS A 198 13.32 0.41 5.74
CA CYS A 198 13.47 -0.82 4.98
C CYS A 198 14.88 -1.00 4.39
N VAL A 199 15.77 -0.01 4.49
CA VAL A 199 17.04 0.03 3.72
C VAL A 199 17.89 -1.23 3.88
N ALA A 200 18.01 -1.79 5.09
CA ALA A 200 18.82 -2.98 5.35
C ALA A 200 18.30 -4.23 4.59
N LYS A 201 17.01 -4.28 4.24
CA LYS A 201 16.42 -5.41 3.50
C LYS A 201 16.85 -5.43 2.04
N MET A 202 17.40 -4.32 1.52
CA MET A 202 17.98 -4.31 0.18
C MET A 202 19.13 -5.31 0.04
N ASP A 203 19.86 -5.61 1.12
CA ASP A 203 21.07 -6.45 1.05
C ASP A 203 20.81 -7.86 0.53
N SER A 204 19.55 -8.33 0.57
CA SER A 204 19.14 -9.63 0.03
C SER A 204 18.89 -9.64 -1.49
N TYR A 205 19.06 -8.51 -2.19
CA TYR A 205 18.78 -8.38 -3.61
C TYR A 205 20.05 -8.12 -4.45
N SER A 206 19.97 -8.51 -5.73
CA SER A 206 20.99 -8.26 -6.75
C SER A 206 21.26 -6.75 -6.93
N GLY A 207 22.41 -6.40 -7.49
CA GLY A 207 22.71 -5.00 -7.80
C GLY A 207 21.70 -4.39 -8.78
N VAL A 208 21.22 -5.21 -9.72
CA VAL A 208 20.25 -4.80 -10.74
C VAL A 208 18.86 -4.54 -10.13
N GLU A 209 18.38 -5.42 -9.24
CA GLU A 209 17.09 -5.21 -8.56
C GLU A 209 17.15 -3.99 -7.61
N LYS A 210 18.27 -3.79 -6.90
CA LYS A 210 18.48 -2.58 -6.07
C LYS A 210 18.41 -1.29 -6.90
N SER A 211 19.03 -1.28 -8.08
CA SER A 211 18.96 -0.15 -9.01
C SER A 211 17.53 0.07 -9.50
N PHE A 212 16.82 -0.99 -9.88
CA PHE A 212 15.43 -0.92 -10.29
C PHE A 212 14.53 -0.36 -9.19
N ALA A 213 14.68 -0.84 -7.95
CA ALA A 213 13.93 -0.33 -6.82
C ALA A 213 14.19 1.16 -6.55
N SER A 214 15.44 1.61 -6.66
CA SER A 214 15.78 3.04 -6.58
C SER A 214 15.13 3.86 -7.70
N SER A 215 15.19 3.37 -8.95
CA SER A 215 14.52 4.01 -10.09
C SER A 215 13.00 4.03 -9.92
N TRP A 216 12.41 2.98 -9.35
CA TRP A 216 10.98 2.88 -9.08
C TRP A 216 10.54 3.91 -8.04
N LEU A 217 11.30 4.06 -6.95
CA LEU A 217 11.05 5.11 -5.94
C LEU A 217 11.10 6.50 -6.56
N ASN A 218 12.15 6.80 -7.33
CA ASN A 218 12.33 8.08 -8.00
C ASN A 218 11.18 8.36 -9.00
N ALA A 219 10.77 7.37 -9.79
CA ALA A 219 9.64 7.52 -10.70
C ALA A 219 8.34 7.85 -9.95
N GLY A 220 8.15 7.26 -8.77
CA GLY A 220 7.04 7.58 -7.87
C GLY A 220 6.99 9.05 -7.46
N GLU A 221 8.14 9.71 -7.27
CA GLU A 221 8.21 11.14 -6.95
C GLU A 221 7.68 12.03 -8.09
N TYR A 222 8.00 11.70 -9.34
CA TYR A 222 7.47 12.42 -10.51
C TYR A 222 5.96 12.24 -10.65
N VAL A 223 5.46 11.02 -10.44
CA VAL A 223 4.02 10.73 -10.46
C VAL A 223 3.32 11.52 -9.36
N ALA A 224 3.89 11.54 -8.15
CA ALA A 224 3.37 12.30 -7.02
C ALA A 224 3.35 13.81 -7.28
N ALA A 225 4.42 14.37 -7.84
CA ALA A 225 4.51 15.80 -8.12
C ALA A 225 3.50 16.29 -9.18
N SER A 226 3.05 15.38 -10.06
CA SER A 226 2.03 15.69 -11.08
C SER A 226 0.58 15.58 -10.58
N TYR A 227 0.38 15.21 -9.30
CA TYR A 227 -0.93 14.90 -8.74
C TYR A 227 -1.71 13.89 -9.59
N PHE A 228 -1.02 12.88 -10.12
CA PHE A 228 -1.60 11.92 -11.04
C PHE A 228 -2.79 11.16 -10.42
N GLN A 229 -3.96 11.18 -11.07
CA GLN A 229 -5.08 10.36 -10.64
C GLN A 229 -4.81 8.89 -11.03
N SER A 230 -4.31 8.10 -10.09
CA SER A 230 -4.05 6.67 -10.30
C SER A 230 -5.32 5.83 -10.17
N SER A 231 -6.33 6.14 -11.00
CA SER A 231 -7.55 5.35 -11.19
C SER A 231 -7.22 3.94 -11.70
N LEU A 232 -8.17 3.00 -11.62
CA LEU A 232 -7.93 1.59 -12.00
C LEU A 232 -7.34 1.46 -13.41
N GLU A 233 -7.96 2.15 -14.39
CA GLU A 233 -7.51 2.11 -15.78
C GLU A 233 -6.12 2.73 -15.94
N LEU A 234 -5.92 3.94 -15.40
CA LEU A 234 -4.66 4.67 -15.55
C LEU A 234 -3.50 4.00 -14.83
N ALA A 235 -3.72 3.49 -13.63
CA ALA A 235 -2.72 2.76 -12.87
C ALA A 235 -2.33 1.42 -13.51
N SER A 236 -3.27 0.73 -14.18
CA SER A 236 -2.97 -0.54 -14.87
C SER A 236 -1.93 -0.38 -15.98
N GLN A 237 -1.92 0.79 -16.65
CA GLN A 237 -0.94 1.12 -17.69
C GLN A 237 0.48 1.24 -17.13
N PHE A 238 0.63 1.65 -15.87
CA PHE A 238 1.93 1.69 -15.19
C PHE A 238 2.41 0.32 -14.72
N MET A 239 1.51 -0.63 -14.44
CA MET A 239 1.88 -1.97 -13.99
C MET A 239 2.30 -2.89 -15.13
N THR A 240 1.65 -2.75 -16.30
CA THR A 240 1.87 -3.59 -17.48
C THR A 240 3.36 -3.70 -17.90
N PRO A 241 4.15 -2.61 -17.96
CA PRO A 241 5.54 -2.69 -18.41
C PRO A 241 6.53 -3.11 -17.30
N LEU A 242 6.08 -3.34 -16.07
CA LEU A 242 6.99 -3.68 -14.97
C LEU A 242 7.57 -5.09 -15.14
N PRO A 243 8.82 -5.33 -14.66
CA PRO A 243 9.42 -6.66 -14.72
C PRO A 243 8.56 -7.73 -14.04
N GLY A 244 8.24 -8.80 -14.78
CA GLY A 244 7.42 -9.91 -14.30
C GLY A 244 8.12 -10.85 -13.30
N ARG A 245 9.41 -10.62 -13.00
CA ARG A 245 10.20 -11.33 -12.00
C ARG A 245 11.19 -10.39 -11.31
N ILE A 246 11.77 -10.85 -10.20
CA ILE A 246 12.93 -10.21 -9.58
C ILE A 246 14.10 -10.19 -10.59
N LEU A 247 14.76 -9.04 -10.70
CA LEU A 247 15.90 -8.87 -11.60
C LEU A 247 17.18 -9.52 -11.04
N LYS A 248 17.96 -10.11 -11.92
CA LYS A 248 19.21 -10.84 -11.64
C LYS A 248 20.41 -10.05 -12.14
N ASP A 249 21.61 -10.45 -11.73
CA ASP A 249 22.85 -9.72 -12.06
C ASP A 249 23.16 -9.70 -13.57
N ASP A 250 22.64 -10.66 -14.33
CA ASP A 250 22.80 -10.78 -15.78
C ASP A 250 21.71 -10.06 -16.59
N ASP A 251 20.71 -9.47 -15.95
CA ASP A 251 19.66 -8.71 -16.62
C ASP A 251 20.16 -7.32 -17.07
N SER A 252 19.90 -6.98 -18.34
CA SER A 252 20.29 -5.70 -18.92
C SER A 252 19.17 -5.10 -19.79
N PRO A 253 18.44 -4.08 -19.32
CA PRO A 253 17.46 -3.37 -20.13
C PRO A 253 18.10 -2.72 -21.38
N PRO A 254 17.41 -2.66 -22.53
CA PRO A 254 16.04 -3.13 -22.76
C PRO A 254 15.93 -4.63 -23.11
N ASN A 255 17.03 -5.39 -23.06
CA ASN A 255 17.12 -6.78 -23.53
C ASN A 255 17.14 -7.78 -22.36
N ILE A 256 16.08 -7.79 -21.56
CA ILE A 256 15.93 -8.76 -20.45
C ILE A 256 15.28 -10.04 -21.00
N PRO A 257 15.91 -11.22 -20.89
CA PRO A 257 15.28 -12.49 -21.22
C PRO A 257 14.06 -12.73 -20.31
N THR A 258 12.94 -13.11 -20.92
CA THR A 258 11.70 -13.47 -20.20
C THR A 258 11.90 -14.72 -19.36
#